data_AF-A0A964YCC4-F1
#
_entry.id   AF-A0A964YCC4-F1
#
_cell.length_a   1.000
_cell.length_b   1.000
_cell.length_c   1.000
_cell.angle_alpha   90.00
_cell.angle_beta   90.00
_cell.angle_gamma   90.00
#
_symmetry.space_group_name_H-M   'P 1'
#
loop_
_entity.id
_entity.type
_entity.pdbx_description
1 polymer ?
#
loop_
_entity_poly.entity_id
_entity_poly.type
_entity_poly.pdbx_seq_one_letter_code
_entity_poly.pdbx_strand_id
1 'polypeptide(L)'
;MKLVLLRRCELVKPSPFGGQGELLFAGIGCGLWFIALFFRLSVRDDSWTWMEKLVECIALVGFSGVPVFFFATPPGSRWVRSVLLKYDGLFFQLGICCALALYIFPVAYLGWDPNKFSWLGPLRRVISDNPFSFNAMAFLSAAFIVLRLPFLFLKLRSQPPLIKHISHISKLFSHHLEITIFLTLHLIACSVLITDGYLLGFAYIVVFLGMNLPFSRQPGCGQRLQVFDFFLVLTCLGAMILFSSLHFDFASFISVHLFIVVVMYGTGLGREHFGYSFQVRLMDLKYYLKITAIACIVLIPLTLGLQFNRPLSGIPSPMEIVTYLILFSFRVGVMEEILFRSGLMVFVRDSLYRWQKAPQSQNQLVIMSTVITAIIFGVFHFGNNPGDGSLLSELEFKAVYIFLGSIAATFYGLAFGETNRLWCSVFLHGLIDTTAVLLLKVPLTAPF
;
A
#
# COMPACT_ATOMS: atom_id res chain seq x y z
N MET A 1 -37.37 -5.32 -0.59
CA MET A 1 -36.48 -6.17 -1.41
C MET A 1 -35.21 -6.43 -0.61
N LYS A 2 -35.11 -7.55 0.13
CA LYS A 2 -33.89 -7.91 0.88
C LYS A 2 -32.77 -8.10 -0.15
N LEU A 3 -31.72 -7.28 -0.11
CA LEU A 3 -30.54 -7.45 -0.97
C LEU A 3 -29.99 -8.88 -0.77
N VAL A 4 -30.25 -9.76 -1.74
CA VAL A 4 -29.76 -11.16 -1.79
C VAL A 4 -28.26 -11.18 -2.14
N LEU A 5 -27.50 -10.20 -1.67
CA LEU A 5 -26.04 -10.13 -1.78
C LEU A 5 -25.36 -10.82 -0.60
N LEU A 6 -26.03 -10.94 0.55
CA LEU A 6 -25.38 -11.18 1.85
C LEU A 6 -25.59 -12.58 2.45
N ARG A 7 -26.11 -13.56 1.70
CA ARG A 7 -26.29 -14.93 2.22
C ARG A 7 -24.97 -15.72 2.38
N ARG A 8 -23.82 -15.16 1.98
CA ARG A 8 -22.51 -15.83 2.01
C ARG A 8 -21.37 -15.06 2.70
N CYS A 9 -21.65 -13.96 3.40
CA CYS A 9 -20.69 -13.31 4.33
C CYS A 9 -20.38 -14.17 5.58
N GLU A 10 -20.54 -15.49 5.51
CA GLU A 10 -19.83 -16.37 6.43
C GLU A 10 -18.36 -16.23 6.04
N LEU A 11 -17.52 -15.75 6.95
CA LEU A 11 -16.07 -15.87 6.78
C LEU A 11 -15.81 -17.35 6.55
N VAL A 12 -15.68 -17.74 5.27
CA VAL A 12 -15.31 -19.10 4.90
C VAL A 12 -14.04 -19.31 5.71
N LYS A 13 -14.09 -20.24 6.70
CA LYS A 13 -12.90 -20.67 7.45
C LYS A 13 -11.79 -20.72 6.41
N PRO A 14 -10.70 -19.94 6.54
CA PRO A 14 -9.75 -19.77 5.46
C PRO A 14 -9.40 -21.17 4.97
N SER A 15 -9.92 -21.55 3.80
CA SER A 15 -9.59 -22.85 3.26
C SER A 15 -8.08 -22.77 3.08
N PRO A 16 -7.31 -23.73 3.61
CA PRO A 16 -5.86 -23.62 3.61
C PRO A 16 -5.40 -23.21 2.21
N PHE A 17 -4.70 -22.08 2.14
CA PHE A 17 -4.29 -21.50 0.87
C PHE A 17 -3.48 -22.54 0.09
N GLY A 18 -3.93 -22.85 -1.13
CA GLY A 18 -3.30 -23.87 -1.96
C GLY A 18 -1.95 -23.39 -2.48
N GLY A 19 -0.85 -23.96 -1.97
CA GLY A 19 0.48 -23.39 -2.11
C GLY A 19 1.07 -23.33 -3.53
N GLN A 20 0.75 -24.28 -4.42
CA GLN A 20 1.34 -24.31 -5.77
C GLN A 20 0.63 -23.39 -6.76
N GLY A 21 -0.70 -23.25 -6.66
CA GLY A 21 -1.45 -22.35 -7.54
C GLY A 21 -1.08 -20.88 -7.34
N GLU A 22 -0.87 -20.45 -6.10
CA GLU A 22 -0.51 -19.06 -5.78
C GLU A 22 0.79 -18.61 -6.43
N LEU A 23 1.81 -19.48 -6.45
CA LEU A 23 3.11 -19.15 -7.05
C LEU A 23 3.05 -19.04 -8.57
N LEU A 24 2.24 -19.89 -9.23
CA LEU A 24 2.01 -19.79 -10.67
C LEU A 24 1.31 -18.47 -11.03
N PHE A 25 0.23 -18.14 -10.33
CA PHE A 25 -0.50 -16.88 -10.56
C PHE A 25 0.34 -15.65 -10.23
N ALA A 26 1.21 -15.72 -9.21
CA ALA A 26 2.22 -14.71 -8.93
C ALA A 26 3.14 -14.47 -10.13
N GLY A 27 3.71 -15.54 -10.71
CA GLY A 27 4.58 -15.44 -11.88
C GLY A 27 3.87 -14.87 -13.10
N ILE A 28 2.64 -15.33 -13.37
CA ILE A 28 1.80 -14.79 -14.46
C ILE A 28 1.51 -13.30 -14.23
N GLY A 29 1.13 -12.92 -13.00
CA GLY A 29 0.83 -11.53 -12.66
C GLY A 29 2.03 -10.60 -12.89
N CYS A 30 3.23 -11.00 -12.44
CA CYS A 30 4.46 -10.26 -12.72
C CYS A 30 4.74 -10.13 -14.22
N GLY A 31 4.57 -11.21 -14.99
CA GLY A 31 4.78 -11.20 -16.44
C GLY A 31 3.80 -10.27 -17.16
N LEU A 32 2.51 -10.33 -16.80
CA LEU A 32 1.48 -9.45 -17.36
C LEU A 32 1.77 -7.98 -17.03
N TRP A 33 2.12 -7.68 -15.77
CA TRP A 33 2.47 -6.32 -15.37
C TRP A 33 3.68 -5.80 -16.17
N PHE A 34 4.74 -6.61 -16.29
CA PHE A 34 5.91 -6.25 -17.09
C PHE A 34 5.53 -5.93 -18.53
N ILE A 35 4.76 -6.81 -19.19
CA ILE A 35 4.36 -6.64 -20.59
C ILE A 35 3.51 -5.37 -20.78
N ALA A 36 2.53 -5.14 -19.90
CA ALA A 36 1.66 -3.97 -19.99
C ALA A 36 2.43 -2.66 -19.77
N LEU A 37 3.38 -2.64 -18.83
CA LEU A 37 4.23 -1.48 -18.58
C LEU A 37 5.16 -1.21 -19.77
N PHE A 38 5.76 -2.27 -20.33
CA PHE A 38 6.63 -2.15 -21.49
C PHE A 38 5.87 -1.66 -22.72
N PHE A 39 4.68 -2.20 -22.97
CA PHE A 39 3.79 -1.73 -24.04
C PHE A 39 3.38 -0.28 -23.84
N ARG A 40 2.99 0.09 -22.62
CA ARG A 40 2.62 1.47 -22.26
C ARG A 40 3.74 2.47 -22.55
N LEU A 41 4.97 2.18 -22.13
CA LEU A 41 6.13 3.01 -22.42
C LEU A 41 6.47 3.04 -23.92
N SER A 42 6.14 1.97 -24.65
CA SER A 42 6.39 1.88 -26.10
C SER A 42 5.38 2.66 -26.95
N VAL A 43 4.15 2.86 -26.46
CA VAL A 43 3.09 3.56 -27.20
C VAL A 43 2.98 5.03 -26.81
N ARG A 44 3.33 5.40 -25.57
CA ARG A 44 3.17 6.77 -25.07
C ARG A 44 4.24 7.72 -25.58
N ASP A 45 5.47 7.23 -25.72
CA ASP A 45 6.64 8.09 -25.82
C ASP A 45 7.78 7.42 -26.60
N ASP A 46 7.92 7.79 -27.86
CA ASP A 46 9.00 7.32 -28.74
C ASP A 46 10.39 7.78 -28.26
N SER A 47 10.47 8.72 -27.31
CA SER A 47 11.75 9.21 -26.77
C SER A 47 12.48 8.16 -25.93
N TRP A 48 11.78 7.15 -25.41
CA TRP A 48 12.37 6.09 -24.60
C TRP A 48 13.03 5.02 -25.47
N THR A 49 14.32 4.80 -25.25
CA THR A 49 15.07 3.69 -25.85
C THR A 49 14.59 2.34 -25.29
N TRP A 50 14.83 1.27 -26.04
CA TRP A 50 14.47 -0.09 -25.59
C TRP A 50 15.13 -0.47 -24.26
N MET A 51 16.37 -0.03 -24.02
CA MET A 51 17.09 -0.29 -22.76
C MET A 51 16.50 0.47 -21.58
N GLU A 52 16.13 1.76 -21.76
CA GLU A 52 15.48 2.55 -20.71
C GLU A 52 14.14 1.90 -20.29
N LYS A 53 13.34 1.46 -21.27
CA LYS A 53 12.07 0.74 -21.04
C LYS A 53 12.30 -0.54 -20.26
N LEU A 54 13.29 -1.34 -20.67
CA LEU A 54 13.60 -2.61 -20.02
C LEU A 54 14.02 -2.41 -18.55
N VAL A 55 14.93 -1.47 -18.28
CA VAL A 55 15.42 -1.20 -16.93
C VAL A 55 14.28 -0.72 -16.03
N GLU A 56 13.43 0.18 -16.52
CA GLU A 56 12.28 0.67 -15.76
C GLU A 56 11.30 -0.45 -15.43
N CYS A 57 10.94 -1.28 -16.41
CA CYS A 57 10.02 -2.39 -16.20
C CYS A 57 10.59 -3.46 -15.25
N ILE A 58 11.87 -3.82 -15.39
CA ILE A 58 12.53 -4.77 -14.49
C ILE A 58 12.58 -4.20 -13.07
N ALA A 59 12.95 -2.94 -12.92
CA ALA A 59 13.06 -2.31 -11.61
C ALA A 59 11.70 -2.26 -10.90
N LEU A 60 10.66 -1.78 -11.59
CA LEU A 60 9.33 -1.68 -11.01
C LEU A 60 8.77 -3.07 -10.67
N VAL A 61 8.74 -4.02 -11.61
CA VAL A 61 8.16 -5.35 -11.34
C VAL A 61 9.02 -6.16 -10.37
N GLY A 62 10.34 -6.09 -10.48
CA GLY A 62 11.27 -6.82 -9.64
C GLY A 62 11.29 -6.32 -8.20
N PHE A 63 11.19 -5.00 -8.00
CA PHE A 63 11.15 -4.41 -6.66
C PHE A 63 9.77 -4.46 -6.02
N SER A 64 8.69 -4.38 -6.81
CA SER A 64 7.31 -4.29 -6.28
C SER A 64 6.49 -5.57 -6.48
N GLY A 65 6.31 -6.02 -7.72
CA GLY A 65 5.47 -7.17 -8.03
C GLY A 65 6.01 -8.46 -7.43
N VAL A 66 7.27 -8.79 -7.71
CA VAL A 66 7.86 -10.08 -7.32
C VAL A 66 7.80 -10.30 -5.80
N PRO A 67 8.25 -9.38 -4.93
CA PRO A 67 8.23 -9.65 -3.50
C PRO A 67 6.80 -9.63 -2.94
N VAL A 68 5.93 -8.71 -3.41
CA VAL A 68 4.51 -8.68 -3.00
C VAL A 68 3.79 -9.98 -3.33
N PHE A 69 4.01 -10.55 -4.51
CA PHE A 69 3.36 -11.83 -4.82
C PHE A 69 4.03 -13.01 -4.13
N PHE A 70 5.36 -13.03 -4.05
CA PHE A 70 6.10 -14.08 -3.37
C PHE A 70 5.72 -14.17 -1.89
N PHE A 71 5.64 -13.05 -1.18
CA PHE A 71 5.28 -13.01 0.23
C PHE A 71 3.85 -13.48 0.49
N ALA A 72 2.94 -13.41 -0.47
CA ALA A 72 1.60 -13.96 -0.32
C ALA A 72 1.56 -15.51 -0.34
N THR A 73 2.64 -16.17 -0.79
CA THR A 73 2.73 -17.64 -0.90
C THR A 73 3.22 -18.31 0.40
N PRO A 74 2.96 -19.62 0.63
CA PRO A 74 3.51 -20.32 1.79
C PRO A 74 5.05 -20.36 1.85
N PRO A 75 5.78 -20.62 0.74
CA PRO A 75 7.24 -20.50 0.73
C PRO A 75 7.72 -19.09 1.13
N GLY A 76 7.12 -18.04 0.56
CA GLY A 76 7.47 -16.67 0.90
C GLY A 76 7.17 -16.31 2.35
N SER A 77 6.01 -16.70 2.87
CA SER A 77 5.65 -16.55 4.29
C SER A 77 6.70 -17.17 5.22
N ARG A 78 7.16 -18.40 4.93
CA ARG A 78 8.24 -19.04 5.69
C ARG A 78 9.56 -18.29 5.58
N TRP A 79 9.89 -17.81 4.38
CA TRP A 79 11.10 -17.03 4.16
C TRP A 79 11.09 -15.70 4.91
N VAL A 80 9.97 -14.96 4.88
CA VAL A 80 9.82 -13.70 5.65
C VAL A 80 10.04 -13.95 7.13
N ARG A 81 9.40 -14.99 7.70
CA ARG A 81 9.53 -15.32 9.13
C ARG A 81 10.93 -15.79 9.51
N SER A 82 11.55 -16.65 8.69
CA SER A 82 12.79 -17.35 9.04
C SER A 82 14.05 -16.59 8.64
N VAL A 83 13.95 -15.67 7.69
CA VAL A 83 15.09 -14.93 7.11
C VAL A 83 14.94 -13.44 7.38
N LEU A 84 13.88 -12.81 6.86
CA LEU A 84 13.76 -11.36 6.97
C LEU A 84 13.57 -10.88 8.42
N LEU A 85 12.74 -11.57 9.20
CA LEU A 85 12.46 -11.18 10.59
C LEU A 85 13.49 -11.69 11.61
N LYS A 86 14.34 -12.66 11.26
CA LYS A 86 15.29 -13.32 12.19
C LYS A 86 16.27 -12.36 12.87
N TYR A 87 16.63 -11.26 12.20
CA TYR A 87 17.57 -10.25 12.69
C TYR A 87 16.91 -8.88 12.82
N ASP A 88 15.71 -8.83 13.41
CA ASP A 88 14.92 -7.61 13.58
C ASP A 88 14.76 -6.82 12.26
N GLY A 89 14.59 -7.51 11.12
CA GLY A 89 14.41 -6.87 9.83
C GLY A 89 15.68 -6.35 9.13
N LEU A 90 16.88 -6.56 9.69
CA LEU A 90 18.12 -6.00 9.12
C LEU A 90 18.37 -6.46 7.67
N PHE A 91 18.12 -7.74 7.36
CA PHE A 91 18.25 -8.26 5.99
C PHE A 91 17.28 -7.60 5.02
N PHE A 92 16.06 -7.30 5.48
CA PHE A 92 15.08 -6.59 4.66
C PHE A 92 15.54 -5.16 4.37
N GLN A 93 16.00 -4.43 5.41
CA GLN A 93 16.52 -3.07 5.27
C GLN A 93 17.70 -3.00 4.29
N LEU A 94 18.70 -3.86 4.49
CA LEU A 94 19.87 -3.94 3.61
C LEU A 94 19.46 -4.30 2.19
N GLY A 95 18.57 -5.29 2.01
CA GLY A 95 18.07 -5.68 0.69
C GLY A 95 17.39 -4.52 -0.05
N ILE A 96 16.53 -3.77 0.61
CA ILE A 96 15.86 -2.58 0.03
C ILE A 96 16.88 -1.49 -0.31
N CYS A 97 17.79 -1.15 0.59
CA CYS A 97 18.84 -0.16 0.33
C CYS A 97 19.76 -0.58 -0.82
N CYS A 98 20.14 -1.85 -0.91
CA CYS A 98 20.92 -2.39 -2.02
C CYS A 98 20.15 -2.32 -3.35
N ALA A 99 18.87 -2.68 -3.36
CA ALA A 99 18.04 -2.60 -4.56
C ALA A 99 17.86 -1.15 -5.04
N LEU A 100 17.65 -0.21 -4.11
CA LEU A 100 17.62 1.23 -4.42
C LEU A 100 18.96 1.69 -5.00
N ALA A 101 20.08 1.31 -4.40
CA ALA A 101 21.42 1.66 -4.91
C ALA A 101 21.67 1.09 -6.32
N LEU A 102 21.31 -0.17 -6.56
CA LEU A 102 21.42 -0.84 -7.85
C LEU A 102 20.54 -0.23 -8.94
N TYR A 103 19.45 0.44 -8.56
CA TYR A 103 18.59 1.15 -9.50
C TYR A 103 19.06 2.59 -9.74
N ILE A 104 19.37 3.34 -8.68
CA ILE A 104 19.80 4.74 -8.75
C ILE A 104 21.15 4.86 -9.46
N PHE A 105 22.12 4.02 -9.14
CA PHE A 105 23.50 4.19 -9.60
C PHE A 105 23.64 4.03 -11.13
N PRO A 106 23.10 2.99 -11.79
CA PRO A 106 23.17 2.89 -13.24
C PRO A 106 22.37 3.97 -13.95
N VAL A 107 21.15 4.28 -13.50
CA VAL A 107 20.31 5.30 -14.15
C VAL A 107 20.97 6.68 -14.08
N ALA A 108 21.59 7.03 -12.95
CA ALA A 108 22.33 8.28 -12.79
C ALA A 108 23.64 8.30 -13.58
N TYR A 109 24.41 7.19 -13.58
CA TYR A 109 25.72 7.12 -14.23
C TYR A 109 25.63 7.01 -15.76
N LEU A 110 24.57 6.40 -16.29
CA LEU A 110 24.33 6.29 -17.74
C LEU A 110 23.89 7.61 -18.37
N GLY A 111 23.73 8.69 -17.59
CA GLY A 111 23.42 10.02 -18.09
C GLY A 111 22.05 10.12 -18.76
N TRP A 112 21.10 9.27 -18.36
CA TRP A 112 19.76 9.26 -18.94
C TRP A 112 18.98 10.52 -18.58
N ASP A 113 18.03 10.88 -19.44
CA ASP A 113 17.24 12.10 -19.28
C ASP A 113 16.41 12.02 -17.98
N PRO A 114 16.65 12.91 -17.00
CA PRO A 114 15.94 12.91 -15.73
C PRO A 114 14.45 13.28 -15.85
N ASN A 115 14.00 13.77 -17.00
CA ASN A 115 12.58 14.03 -17.23
C ASN A 115 11.81 12.76 -17.61
N LYS A 116 12.50 11.72 -18.10
CA LYS A 116 11.88 10.41 -18.39
C LYS A 116 11.61 9.65 -17.10
N PHE A 117 12.57 9.69 -16.18
CA PHE A 117 12.46 9.05 -14.88
C PHE A 117 11.91 10.07 -13.88
N SER A 118 10.60 10.06 -13.66
CA SER A 118 9.86 10.93 -12.73
C SER A 118 10.56 11.15 -11.37
N TRP A 119 11.15 10.08 -10.82
CA TRP A 119 11.89 10.10 -9.55
C TRP A 119 13.31 10.70 -9.68
N LEU A 120 13.93 10.66 -10.86
CA LEU A 120 15.31 11.10 -11.06
C LEU A 120 15.42 12.63 -11.01
N GLY A 121 14.46 13.40 -11.53
CA GLY A 121 14.53 14.87 -11.48
C GLY A 121 14.60 15.46 -10.05
N PRO A 122 13.71 15.04 -9.15
CA PRO A 122 13.76 15.39 -7.72
C PRO A 122 15.00 14.84 -7.02
N LEU A 123 15.38 13.60 -7.33
CA LEU A 123 16.58 13.00 -6.77
C LEU A 123 17.87 13.67 -7.28
N ARG A 124 17.89 14.20 -8.50
CA ARG A 124 19.00 14.95 -9.08
C ARG A 124 19.29 16.19 -8.24
N ARG A 125 18.26 16.89 -7.76
CA ARG A 125 18.43 18.04 -6.86
C ARG A 125 18.95 17.67 -5.47
N VAL A 126 18.68 16.44 -5.01
CA VAL A 126 19.11 15.97 -3.68
C VAL A 126 20.46 15.25 -3.72
N ILE A 127 20.75 14.53 -4.81
CA ILE A 127 21.87 13.60 -4.94
C ILE A 127 22.90 14.07 -5.96
N SER A 128 22.54 14.78 -7.03
CA SER A 128 23.50 15.12 -8.10
C SER A 128 24.28 16.41 -7.90
N ASP A 129 23.94 17.19 -6.87
CA ASP A 129 24.79 18.30 -6.47
C ASP A 129 26.13 17.75 -5.97
N ASN A 130 27.22 18.38 -6.40
CA ASN A 130 28.56 17.89 -6.07
C ASN A 130 28.80 18.06 -4.56
N PRO A 131 29.23 17.00 -3.84
CA PRO A 131 29.65 15.69 -4.34
C PRO A 131 28.52 14.63 -4.37
N PHE A 132 28.28 14.05 -5.56
CA PHE A 132 27.23 13.05 -5.80
C PHE A 132 27.30 11.83 -4.88
N SER A 133 28.52 11.30 -4.67
CA SER A 133 28.74 10.12 -3.83
C SER A 133 28.38 10.36 -2.36
N PHE A 134 28.64 11.56 -1.84
CA PHE A 134 28.27 11.93 -0.48
C PHE A 134 26.75 12.01 -0.34
N ASN A 135 26.07 12.68 -1.26
CA ASN A 135 24.62 12.84 -1.20
C ASN A 135 23.87 11.53 -1.42
N ALA A 136 24.37 10.65 -2.30
CA ALA A 136 23.83 9.31 -2.49
C ALA A 136 23.96 8.47 -1.22
N MET A 137 25.12 8.52 -0.56
CA MET A 137 25.35 7.83 0.72
C MET A 137 24.49 8.41 1.84
N ALA A 138 24.31 9.73 1.90
CA ALA A 138 23.43 10.38 2.86
C ALA A 138 21.97 9.96 2.66
N PHE A 139 21.50 9.91 1.42
CA PHE A 139 20.16 9.43 1.08
C PHE A 139 19.95 7.96 1.48
N LEU A 140 20.87 7.06 1.10
CA LEU A 140 20.77 5.64 1.46
C LEU A 140 20.82 5.43 2.98
N SER A 141 21.62 6.25 3.69
CA SER A 141 21.67 6.22 5.16
C SER A 141 20.35 6.70 5.78
N ALA A 142 19.76 7.77 5.26
CA ALA A 142 18.45 8.25 5.70
C ALA A 142 17.34 7.21 5.44
N ALA A 143 17.34 6.59 4.26
CA ALA A 143 16.43 5.50 3.93
C ALA A 143 16.59 4.33 4.91
N PHE A 144 17.83 3.92 5.20
CA PHE A 144 18.12 2.85 6.15
C PHE A 144 17.57 3.16 7.56
N ILE A 145 17.77 4.39 8.04
CA ILE A 145 17.27 4.86 9.34
C ILE A 145 15.73 4.78 9.40
N VAL A 146 15.04 5.27 8.37
CA VAL A 146 13.57 5.28 8.31
C VAL A 146 13.00 3.87 8.27
N LEU A 147 13.59 2.99 7.45
CA LEU A 147 13.20 1.58 7.33
C LEU A 147 13.39 0.80 8.64
N ARG A 148 14.25 1.27 9.56
CA ARG A 148 14.53 0.63 10.85
C ARG A 148 13.41 0.81 11.87
N LEU A 149 12.77 1.98 11.86
CA LEU A 149 11.82 2.39 12.91
C LEU A 149 10.63 1.43 13.10
N PRO A 150 9.94 0.93 12.06
CA PRO A 150 8.86 -0.05 12.24
C PRO A 150 9.31 -1.33 12.97
N PHE A 151 10.52 -1.83 12.69
CA PHE A 151 11.04 -3.03 13.34
C PHE A 151 11.41 -2.78 14.80
N LEU A 152 11.92 -1.59 15.12
CA LEU A 152 12.15 -1.18 16.50
C LEU A 152 10.84 -1.08 17.29
N PHE A 153 9.78 -0.53 16.68
CA PHE A 153 8.45 -0.52 17.29
C PHE A 153 7.91 -1.94 17.50
N LEU A 154 8.13 -2.85 16.55
CA LEU A 154 7.76 -4.26 16.73
C LEU A 154 8.53 -4.90 17.90
N LYS A 155 9.82 -4.61 18.05
CA LYS A 155 10.63 -5.08 19.19
C LYS A 155 10.11 -4.52 20.51
N LEU A 156 9.76 -3.23 20.58
CA LEU A 156 9.16 -2.63 21.77
C LEU A 156 7.84 -3.27 22.19
N ARG A 157 7.00 -3.69 21.23
CA ARG A 157 5.77 -4.43 21.50
C ARG A 157 6.03 -5.65 22.39
N SER A 158 7.14 -6.35 22.16
CA SER A 158 7.49 -7.59 22.85
C SER A 158 8.03 -7.38 24.28
N GLN A 159 8.38 -6.14 24.63
CA GLN A 159 8.95 -5.82 25.94
C GLN A 159 7.86 -5.55 27.00
N PRO A 160 8.17 -5.60 28.30
CA PRO A 160 7.27 -5.15 29.35
C PRO A 160 7.18 -3.60 29.42
N PRO A 161 6.05 -3.00 29.84
CA PRO A 161 5.95 -1.56 30.02
C PRO A 161 6.80 -1.08 31.20
N LEU A 162 7.43 0.10 31.07
CA LEU A 162 8.30 0.69 32.09
C LEU A 162 7.54 1.33 33.26
N ILE A 163 6.25 1.60 33.10
CA ILE A 163 5.44 2.39 34.06
C ILE A 163 4.91 1.52 35.20
N LYS A 164 5.81 0.89 35.96
CA LYS A 164 5.51 0.54 37.36
C LYS A 164 6.14 1.51 38.35
N HIS A 165 7.15 2.28 37.95
CA HIS A 165 7.67 3.39 38.74
C HIS A 165 7.97 4.56 37.81
N ILE A 166 7.76 5.79 38.31
CA ILE A 166 8.20 7.03 37.67
C ILE A 166 9.74 6.96 37.59
N SER A 167 10.24 6.27 36.56
CA SER A 167 11.65 6.19 36.29
C SER A 167 12.01 7.44 35.50
N HIS A 168 13.00 8.19 36.00
CA HIS A 168 13.60 9.34 35.34
C HIS A 168 13.68 9.17 33.81
N ILE A 169 13.47 10.24 33.06
CA ILE A 169 13.60 10.30 31.59
C ILE A 169 14.90 9.63 31.09
N SER A 170 15.99 9.68 31.88
CA SER A 170 17.25 8.96 31.60
C SER A 170 17.15 7.43 31.59
N LYS A 171 16.29 6.82 32.42
CA LYS A 171 15.99 5.38 32.39
C LYS A 171 15.16 4.99 31.17
N LEU A 172 14.26 5.87 30.71
CA LEU A 172 13.53 5.67 29.46
C LEU A 172 14.49 5.71 28.25
N PHE A 173 15.39 6.69 28.21
CA PHE A 173 16.39 6.82 27.14
C PHE A 173 17.41 5.68 27.13
N SER A 174 17.93 5.26 28.29
CA SER A 174 18.87 4.14 28.37
C SER A 174 18.22 2.79 28.04
N HIS A 175 16.96 2.57 28.44
CA HIS A 175 16.23 1.36 28.08
C HIS A 175 15.90 1.29 26.59
N HIS A 176 15.73 2.45 25.94
CA HIS A 176 15.39 2.58 24.52
C HIS A 176 16.49 3.28 23.72
N LEU A 177 17.75 3.04 24.06
CA LEU A 177 18.89 3.78 23.50
C LEU A 177 18.97 3.68 21.98
N GLU A 178 18.74 2.48 21.41
CA GLU A 178 18.71 2.25 19.97
C GLU A 178 17.67 3.18 19.30
N ILE A 179 16.43 3.21 19.80
CA ILE A 179 15.35 4.03 19.24
C ILE A 179 15.65 5.52 19.37
N THR A 180 16.21 5.91 20.50
CA THR A 180 16.58 7.30 20.75
C THR A 180 17.63 7.75 19.74
N ILE A 181 18.68 6.96 19.55
CA ILE A 181 19.73 7.24 18.56
C ILE A 181 19.13 7.32 17.17
N PHE A 182 18.32 6.34 16.76
CA PHE A 182 17.70 6.33 15.44
C PHE A 182 16.75 7.51 15.22
N LEU A 183 15.98 7.90 16.23
CA LEU A 183 15.09 9.05 16.18
C LEU A 183 15.88 10.36 16.10
N THR A 184 16.98 10.51 16.86
CA THR A 184 17.87 11.68 16.77
C THR A 184 18.53 11.76 15.41
N LEU A 185 19.06 10.65 14.89
CA LEU A 185 19.65 10.59 13.55
C LEU A 185 18.60 10.90 12.47
N HIS A 186 17.36 10.44 12.64
CA HIS A 186 16.26 10.77 11.75
C HIS A 186 15.92 12.26 11.78
N LEU A 187 15.80 12.87 12.97
CA LEU A 187 15.58 14.31 13.12
C LEU A 187 16.71 15.13 12.47
N ILE A 188 17.97 14.70 12.65
CA ILE A 188 19.13 15.33 11.99
C ILE A 188 19.00 15.19 10.47
N ALA A 189 18.74 14.00 9.94
CA ALA A 189 18.57 13.78 8.51
C ALA A 189 17.45 14.65 7.91
N CYS A 190 16.31 14.75 8.60
CA CYS A 190 15.18 15.60 8.21
C CYS A 190 15.53 17.10 8.26
N SER A 191 16.32 17.54 9.25
CA SER A 191 16.73 18.94 9.38
C SER A 191 17.73 19.38 8.29
N VAL A 192 18.54 18.44 7.78
CA VAL A 192 19.53 18.70 6.73
C VAL A 192 18.90 18.65 5.33
N LEU A 193 17.90 17.79 5.11
CA LEU A 193 17.29 17.58 3.79
C LEU A 193 16.10 18.51 3.46
N ILE A 194 15.79 19.51 4.30
CA ILE A 194 14.69 20.50 4.15
C ILE A 194 13.42 19.88 3.52
N THR A 195 12.74 19.00 4.26
CA THR A 195 11.48 18.36 3.83
C THR A 195 10.46 18.31 4.97
N ASP A 196 9.22 17.90 4.65
CA ASP A 196 8.08 17.64 5.56
C ASP A 196 8.36 16.64 6.71
N GLY A 197 9.61 16.18 6.87
CA GLY A 197 10.06 15.21 7.87
C GLY A 197 9.87 15.64 9.34
N TYR A 198 9.57 16.92 9.61
CA TYR A 198 9.20 17.41 10.94
C TYR A 198 7.92 16.74 11.48
N LEU A 199 6.91 16.53 10.63
CA LEU A 199 5.66 15.87 11.00
C LEU A 199 5.89 14.39 11.36
N LEU A 200 6.82 13.73 10.67
CA LEU A 200 7.13 12.33 10.87
C LEU A 200 7.99 12.08 12.11
N GLY A 201 9.03 12.89 12.33
CA GLY A 201 9.80 12.87 13.58
C GLY A 201 8.92 13.10 14.81
N PHE A 202 7.95 14.03 14.71
CA PHE A 202 6.94 14.24 15.74
C PHE A 202 6.00 13.04 15.91
N ALA A 203 5.49 12.47 14.81
CA ALA A 203 4.66 11.27 14.86
C ALA A 203 5.39 10.10 15.54
N TYR A 204 6.69 9.91 15.26
CA TYR A 204 7.50 8.88 15.91
C TYR A 204 7.72 9.12 17.39
N ILE A 205 7.92 10.38 17.82
CA ILE A 205 7.96 10.73 19.25
C ILE A 205 6.64 10.39 19.93
N VAL A 206 5.51 10.77 19.33
CA VAL A 206 4.17 10.50 19.86
C VAL A 206 3.91 9.00 19.96
N VAL A 207 4.26 8.23 18.92
CA VAL A 207 4.16 6.76 18.92
C VAL A 207 5.02 6.15 20.01
N PHE A 208 6.30 6.54 20.09
CA PHE A 208 7.23 6.06 21.12
C PHE A 208 6.71 6.31 22.54
N LEU A 209 6.21 7.52 22.81
CA LEU A 209 5.63 7.87 24.11
C LEU A 209 4.34 7.06 24.38
N GLY A 210 3.44 6.97 23.40
CA GLY A 210 2.19 6.21 23.52
C GLY A 210 2.40 4.71 23.76
N MET A 211 3.48 4.15 23.23
CA MET A 211 3.85 2.73 23.40
C MET A 211 4.38 2.36 24.77
N ASN A 212 4.84 3.35 25.54
CA ASN A 212 5.27 3.14 26.92
C ASN A 212 4.09 3.21 27.90
N LEU A 213 2.89 3.64 27.47
CA LEU A 213 1.69 3.71 28.31
C LEU A 213 1.13 2.31 28.66
N PRO A 214 0.59 2.09 29.87
CA PRO A 214 0.15 0.77 30.33
C PRO A 214 -1.11 0.28 29.60
N PHE A 215 -1.97 1.21 29.18
CA PHE A 215 -3.20 0.94 28.45
C PHE A 215 -2.95 0.37 27.04
N SER A 216 -1.74 0.57 26.50
CA SER A 216 -1.36 0.15 25.14
C SER A 216 -0.96 -1.33 25.04
N ARG A 217 -0.67 -2.02 26.16
CA ARG A 217 -0.19 -3.42 26.16
C ARG A 217 -1.14 -4.32 26.98
N GLN A 218 -2.03 -5.03 26.29
CA GLN A 218 -2.85 -6.07 26.92
C GLN A 218 -2.26 -7.47 26.65
N PRO A 219 -1.69 -8.14 27.67
CA PRO A 219 -1.26 -9.53 27.55
C PRO A 219 -2.51 -10.44 27.40
N GLY A 220 -2.61 -11.17 26.29
CA GLY A 220 -3.69 -12.14 26.04
C GLY A 220 -4.38 -12.08 24.68
N CYS A 221 -4.13 -11.04 23.87
CA CYS A 221 -4.81 -10.87 22.56
C CYS A 221 -4.03 -11.50 21.37
N GLY A 222 -3.46 -12.70 21.54
CA GLY A 222 -2.54 -13.33 20.58
C GLY A 222 -3.13 -13.69 19.19
N GLN A 223 -4.41 -13.42 18.95
CA GLN A 223 -5.10 -13.73 17.69
C GLN A 223 -5.63 -12.48 16.96
N ARG A 224 -5.31 -11.25 17.41
CA ARG A 224 -5.92 -10.02 16.86
C ARG A 224 -4.98 -8.81 16.89
N LEU A 225 -5.22 -7.85 16.00
CA LEU A 225 -4.53 -6.56 16.00
C LEU A 225 -4.94 -5.69 17.19
N GLN A 226 -3.96 -5.12 17.89
CA GLN A 226 -4.13 -4.22 19.04
C GLN A 226 -4.07 -2.74 18.62
N VAL A 227 -4.51 -1.83 19.50
CA VAL A 227 -4.34 -0.37 19.30
C VAL A 227 -2.86 -0.04 19.04
N PHE A 228 -1.93 -0.78 19.64
CA PHE A 228 -0.53 -0.67 19.32
C PHE A 228 -0.22 -0.90 17.83
N ASP A 229 -0.81 -1.93 17.22
CA ASP A 229 -0.55 -2.25 15.81
C ASP A 229 -1.05 -1.15 14.87
N PHE A 230 -2.03 -0.33 15.29
CA PHE A 230 -2.41 0.89 14.56
C PHE A 230 -1.25 1.87 14.41
N PHE A 231 -0.48 2.09 15.47
CA PHE A 231 0.67 2.98 15.41
C PHE A 231 1.78 2.41 14.54
N LEU A 232 1.93 1.09 14.50
CA LEU A 232 2.83 0.40 13.58
C LEU A 232 2.39 0.58 12.12
N VAL A 233 1.07 0.50 11.86
CA VAL A 233 0.46 0.81 10.56
C VAL A 233 0.70 2.27 10.19
N LEU A 234 0.42 3.22 11.10
CA LEU A 234 0.69 4.65 10.89
C LEU A 234 2.17 4.93 10.65
N THR A 235 3.08 4.20 11.29
CA THR A 235 4.52 4.31 11.06
C THR A 235 4.88 3.88 9.64
N CYS A 236 4.30 2.78 9.15
CA CYS A 236 4.51 2.32 7.77
C CYS A 236 3.91 3.31 6.75
N LEU A 237 2.76 3.91 7.07
CA LEU A 237 2.12 4.96 6.26
C LEU A 237 2.89 6.28 6.33
N GLY A 238 3.46 6.64 7.47
CA GLY A 238 4.31 7.83 7.63
C GLY A 238 5.62 7.70 6.87
N ALA A 239 6.22 6.50 6.88
CA ALA A 239 7.35 6.19 6.00
C ALA A 239 6.96 6.37 4.52
N MET A 240 5.73 6.00 4.14
CA MET A 240 5.20 6.22 2.79
C MET A 240 5.24 7.68 2.42
N ILE A 241 4.71 8.55 3.30
CA ILE A 241 4.61 9.99 3.09
C ILE A 241 6.01 10.61 2.90
N LEU A 242 6.99 10.21 3.70
CA LEU A 242 8.36 10.74 3.61
C LEU A 242 9.09 10.29 2.34
N PHE A 243 8.94 9.02 1.96
CA PHE A 243 9.50 8.55 0.69
C PHE A 243 8.73 9.17 -0.49
N SER A 244 7.42 9.43 -0.37
CA SER A 244 6.59 9.96 -1.46
C SER A 244 6.73 11.47 -1.65
N SER A 245 7.03 12.25 -0.60
CA SER A 245 7.28 13.69 -0.70
C SER A 245 8.53 13.98 -1.53
N LEU A 246 9.49 13.06 -1.51
CA LEU A 246 10.66 13.02 -2.40
C LEU A 246 10.34 12.46 -3.80
N HIS A 247 9.10 12.55 -4.31
CA HIS A 247 8.72 12.18 -5.68
C HIS A 247 9.21 10.79 -6.14
N PHE A 248 9.41 9.85 -5.22
CA PHE A 248 9.84 8.49 -5.54
C PHE A 248 8.62 7.61 -5.78
N ASP A 249 8.46 7.11 -7.01
CA ASP A 249 7.49 6.05 -7.35
C ASP A 249 7.69 4.77 -6.48
N PHE A 250 8.90 4.57 -5.95
CA PHE A 250 9.26 3.43 -5.10
C PHE A 250 8.75 3.54 -3.65
N ALA A 251 8.37 4.73 -3.20
CA ALA A 251 7.90 4.99 -1.83
C ALA A 251 6.72 4.12 -1.44
N SER A 252 5.70 4.11 -2.30
CA SER A 252 4.49 3.31 -2.13
C SER A 252 4.82 1.82 -2.04
N PHE A 253 5.77 1.34 -2.86
CA PHE A 253 6.22 -0.05 -2.79
C PHE A 253 6.93 -0.35 -1.48
N ILE A 254 7.89 0.48 -1.06
CA ILE A 254 8.60 0.31 0.21
C ILE A 254 7.61 0.20 1.37
N SER A 255 6.60 1.07 1.41
CA SER A 255 5.59 1.08 2.46
C SER A 255 4.71 -0.15 2.45
N VAL A 256 4.34 -0.66 1.28
CA VAL A 256 3.62 -1.94 1.15
C VAL A 256 4.49 -3.09 1.67
N HIS A 257 5.77 -3.15 1.32
CA HIS A 257 6.66 -4.19 1.83
C HIS A 257 6.85 -4.11 3.34
N LEU A 258 7.07 -2.91 3.88
CA LEU A 258 7.13 -2.68 5.33
C LEU A 258 5.84 -3.14 5.99
N PHE A 259 4.68 -2.78 5.44
CA PHE A 259 3.39 -3.22 5.94
C PHE A 259 3.29 -4.75 5.97
N ILE A 260 3.64 -5.43 4.88
CA ILE A 260 3.60 -6.90 4.80
C ILE A 260 4.55 -7.51 5.84
N VAL A 261 5.81 -7.10 5.85
CA VAL A 261 6.84 -7.72 6.69
C VAL A 261 6.60 -7.43 8.17
N VAL A 262 6.28 -6.18 8.53
CA VAL A 262 6.23 -5.72 9.91
C VAL A 262 4.84 -5.89 10.52
N VAL A 263 3.78 -5.53 9.79
CA VAL A 263 2.40 -5.63 10.29
C VAL A 263 1.84 -7.01 10.05
N MET A 264 1.89 -7.53 8.82
CA MET A 264 1.25 -8.83 8.55
C MET A 264 2.02 -9.99 9.17
N TYR A 265 3.34 -10.01 9.01
CA TYR A 265 4.18 -11.10 9.49
C TYR A 265 4.79 -10.83 10.86
N GLY A 266 5.28 -9.62 11.12
CA GLY A 266 5.94 -9.26 12.36
C GLY A 266 5.05 -9.36 13.60
N THR A 267 3.74 -9.10 13.47
CA THR A 267 2.77 -9.22 14.57
C THR A 267 2.48 -10.66 15.01
N GLY A 268 2.94 -11.65 14.23
CA GLY A 268 2.71 -13.08 14.47
C GLY A 268 1.38 -13.62 13.93
N LEU A 269 0.46 -12.76 13.49
CA LEU A 269 -0.87 -13.16 13.02
C LEU A 269 -0.81 -13.84 11.64
N GLY A 270 0.07 -13.37 10.75
CA GLY A 270 0.35 -14.00 9.46
C GLY A 270 -0.74 -13.79 8.41
N ARG A 271 -0.40 -14.18 7.16
CA ARG A 271 -1.22 -13.91 5.96
C ARG A 271 -2.68 -14.33 6.02
N GLU A 272 -3.01 -15.41 6.73
CA GLU A 272 -4.39 -15.91 6.84
C GLU A 272 -5.31 -14.92 7.57
N HIS A 273 -4.79 -14.30 8.63
CA HIS A 273 -5.52 -13.28 9.39
C HIS A 273 -5.85 -12.05 8.53
N PHE A 274 -4.89 -11.64 7.71
CA PHE A 274 -5.00 -10.47 6.84
C PHE A 274 -5.64 -10.78 5.48
N GLY A 275 -6.02 -12.02 5.19
CA GLY A 275 -6.52 -12.41 3.86
C GLY A 275 -5.52 -12.11 2.74
N TYR A 276 -4.22 -12.10 3.06
CA TYR A 276 -3.14 -11.76 2.13
C TYR A 276 -2.81 -12.96 1.25
N SER A 277 -3.64 -13.14 0.23
CA SER A 277 -3.56 -14.19 -0.76
C SER A 277 -4.13 -13.70 -2.09
N PHE A 278 -3.44 -14.06 -3.16
CA PHE A 278 -3.84 -13.83 -4.55
C PHE A 278 -4.32 -15.12 -5.23
N GLN A 279 -4.71 -16.13 -4.45
CA GLN A 279 -5.20 -17.38 -5.01
C GLN A 279 -6.49 -17.16 -5.80
N VAL A 280 -6.51 -17.58 -7.07
CA VAL A 280 -7.73 -17.60 -7.89
C VAL A 280 -8.51 -18.88 -7.61
N ARG A 281 -9.81 -18.75 -7.35
CA ARG A 281 -10.73 -19.90 -7.25
C ARG A 281 -11.89 -19.72 -8.21
N LEU A 282 -12.17 -20.75 -9.01
CA LEU A 282 -13.32 -20.77 -9.91
C LEU A 282 -14.65 -20.56 -9.18
N MET A 283 -14.75 -21.04 -7.93
CA MET A 283 -15.95 -20.86 -7.09
C MET A 283 -16.25 -19.39 -6.79
N ASP A 284 -15.23 -18.53 -6.79
CA ASP A 284 -15.40 -17.10 -6.52
C ASP A 284 -15.83 -16.33 -7.78
N LEU A 285 -15.66 -16.91 -8.99
CA LEU A 285 -15.94 -16.26 -10.28
C LEU A 285 -17.39 -15.77 -10.41
N LYS A 286 -18.36 -16.59 -9.98
CA LYS A 286 -19.79 -16.19 -10.03
C LYS A 286 -20.05 -14.95 -9.16
N TYR A 287 -19.39 -14.88 -8.01
CA TYR A 287 -19.48 -13.71 -7.15
C TYR A 287 -18.78 -12.51 -7.80
N TYR A 288 -17.62 -12.71 -8.42
CA TYR A 288 -16.86 -11.66 -9.12
C TYR A 288 -17.69 -10.99 -10.22
N LEU A 289 -18.34 -11.80 -11.06
CA LEU A 289 -19.21 -11.30 -12.11
C LEU A 289 -20.41 -10.53 -11.56
N LYS A 290 -21.01 -11.03 -10.46
CA LYS A 290 -22.15 -10.38 -9.81
C LYS A 290 -21.77 -9.03 -9.20
N ILE A 291 -20.71 -8.96 -8.39
CA ILE A 291 -20.30 -7.73 -7.72
C ILE A 291 -19.85 -6.69 -8.76
N THR A 292 -19.16 -7.12 -9.81
CA THR A 292 -18.73 -6.27 -10.93
C THR A 292 -19.93 -5.68 -11.68
N ALA A 293 -20.90 -6.51 -12.05
CA ALA A 293 -22.10 -6.04 -12.75
C ALA A 293 -22.85 -4.99 -11.94
N ILE A 294 -23.01 -5.21 -10.62
CA ILE A 294 -23.66 -4.25 -9.73
C ILE A 294 -22.84 -2.96 -9.61
N ALA A 295 -21.52 -3.06 -9.47
CA ALA A 295 -20.64 -1.90 -9.42
C ALA A 295 -20.76 -1.05 -10.69
N CYS A 296 -20.76 -1.66 -11.87
CA CYS A 296 -20.97 -0.95 -13.14
C CYS A 296 -22.35 -0.29 -13.22
N ILE A 297 -23.41 -1.00 -12.83
CA ILE A 297 -24.79 -0.47 -12.82
C ILE A 297 -24.95 0.72 -11.88
N VAL A 298 -24.17 0.79 -10.80
CA VAL A 298 -24.24 1.90 -9.84
C VAL A 298 -23.30 3.05 -10.24
N LEU A 299 -22.03 2.75 -10.51
CA LEU A 299 -21.01 3.78 -10.69
C LEU A 299 -21.08 4.47 -12.05
N ILE A 300 -21.43 3.76 -13.14
CA ILE A 300 -21.52 4.39 -14.46
C ILE A 300 -22.61 5.47 -14.47
N PRO A 301 -23.87 5.20 -14.06
CA PRO A 301 -24.90 6.24 -14.03
C PRO A 301 -24.58 7.37 -13.06
N LEU A 302 -23.99 7.09 -11.89
CA LEU A 302 -23.59 8.13 -10.94
C LEU A 302 -22.51 9.04 -11.52
N THR A 303 -21.50 8.48 -12.19
CA THR A 303 -20.43 9.26 -12.82
C THR A 303 -20.98 10.18 -13.91
N LEU A 304 -21.87 9.66 -14.76
CA LEU A 304 -22.52 10.43 -15.81
C LEU A 304 -23.47 11.50 -15.25
N GLY A 305 -24.29 11.14 -14.26
CA GLY A 305 -25.27 12.04 -13.65
C GLY A 305 -24.64 13.18 -12.85
N LEU A 306 -23.46 12.96 -12.28
CA LEU A 306 -22.68 13.98 -11.55
C LEU A 306 -21.75 14.79 -12.47
N GLN A 307 -21.82 14.59 -13.79
CA GLN A 307 -20.96 15.26 -14.79
C GLN A 307 -19.46 15.14 -14.46
N PHE A 308 -19.09 13.99 -13.88
CA PHE A 308 -17.70 13.71 -13.47
C PHE A 308 -16.83 13.22 -14.64
N ASN A 309 -17.42 13.15 -15.83
CA ASN A 309 -16.82 12.70 -17.08
C ASN A 309 -16.56 13.88 -18.03
N ARG A 310 -15.67 13.66 -19.01
CA ARG A 310 -15.55 14.53 -20.20
C ARG A 310 -16.43 14.01 -21.35
N PRO A 311 -16.68 14.83 -22.39
CA PRO A 311 -17.26 14.34 -23.64
C PRO A 311 -16.45 13.17 -24.19
N LEU A 312 -17.13 12.07 -24.53
CA LEU A 312 -16.49 10.89 -25.10
C LEU A 312 -15.89 11.24 -26.47
N SER A 313 -14.57 11.15 -26.59
CA SER A 313 -13.86 11.24 -27.87
C SER A 313 -13.06 9.96 -28.09
N GLY A 314 -13.36 9.29 -29.22
CA GLY A 314 -12.73 8.03 -29.61
C GLY A 314 -13.14 6.82 -28.75
N ILE A 315 -13.15 5.65 -29.38
CA ILE A 315 -13.29 4.36 -28.68
C ILE A 315 -11.87 3.84 -28.43
N PRO A 316 -11.47 3.57 -27.17
CA PRO A 316 -10.14 3.02 -26.90
C PRO A 316 -9.99 1.65 -27.53
N SER A 317 -8.78 1.34 -27.99
CA SER A 317 -8.52 0.03 -28.61
C SER A 317 -8.61 -1.09 -27.57
N PRO A 318 -8.97 -2.33 -27.95
CA PRO A 318 -8.98 -3.46 -27.00
C PRO A 318 -7.65 -3.66 -26.29
N MET A 319 -6.52 -3.45 -26.98
CA MET A 319 -5.19 -3.56 -26.40
C MET A 319 -4.92 -2.48 -25.34
N GLU A 320 -5.39 -1.25 -25.58
CA GLU A 320 -5.31 -0.15 -24.62
C GLU A 320 -6.13 -0.44 -23.37
N ILE A 321 -7.36 -0.95 -23.53
CA ILE A 321 -8.22 -1.37 -22.40
C ILE A 321 -7.53 -2.45 -21.57
N VAL A 322 -6.99 -3.49 -22.21
CA VAL A 322 -6.30 -4.59 -21.51
C VAL A 322 -5.04 -4.07 -20.80
N THR A 323 -4.27 -3.19 -21.44
CA THR A 323 -3.06 -2.61 -20.84
C THR A 323 -3.40 -1.79 -19.60
N TYR A 324 -4.40 -0.90 -19.68
CA TYR A 324 -4.83 -0.09 -18.54
C TYR A 324 -5.43 -0.95 -17.43
N LEU A 325 -6.21 -1.99 -17.76
CA LEU A 325 -6.74 -2.93 -16.78
C LEU A 325 -5.61 -3.60 -15.99
N ILE A 326 -4.59 -4.09 -16.68
CA ILE A 326 -3.41 -4.68 -16.04
C ILE A 326 -2.70 -3.62 -15.20
N LEU A 327 -2.40 -2.45 -15.75
CA LEU A 327 -1.64 -1.42 -15.04
C LEU A 327 -2.36 -0.89 -13.81
N PHE A 328 -3.66 -0.59 -13.89
CA PHE A 328 -4.43 -0.19 -12.72
C PHE A 328 -4.55 -1.32 -11.71
N SER A 329 -4.79 -2.57 -12.12
CA SER A 329 -4.83 -3.68 -11.17
C SER A 329 -3.50 -3.86 -10.45
N PHE A 330 -2.36 -3.85 -11.15
CA PHE A 330 -1.09 -4.21 -10.52
C PHE A 330 -0.34 -3.03 -9.89
N ARG A 331 -0.34 -1.84 -10.53
CA ARG A 331 0.38 -0.66 -10.02
C ARG A 331 -0.38 0.05 -8.91
N VAL A 332 -1.72 0.08 -9.00
CA VAL A 332 -2.59 0.77 -8.02
C VAL A 332 -3.30 -0.25 -7.15
N GLY A 333 -4.13 -1.11 -7.75
CA GLY A 333 -4.99 -2.06 -7.07
C GLY A 333 -4.25 -2.96 -6.08
N VAL A 334 -3.18 -3.66 -6.48
CA VAL A 334 -2.41 -4.51 -5.56
C VAL A 334 -1.94 -3.73 -4.33
N MET A 335 -1.40 -2.53 -4.53
CA MET A 335 -0.81 -1.73 -3.46
C MET A 335 -1.88 -1.21 -2.51
N GLU A 336 -2.92 -0.59 -3.05
CA GLU A 336 -4.00 -0.02 -2.25
C GLU A 336 -4.83 -1.09 -1.56
N GLU A 337 -5.12 -2.20 -2.24
CA GLU A 337 -5.91 -3.27 -1.64
C GLU A 337 -5.17 -4.00 -0.52
N ILE A 338 -3.84 -4.13 -0.59
CA ILE A 338 -3.04 -4.64 0.54
C ILE A 338 -3.17 -3.72 1.76
N LEU A 339 -3.03 -2.41 1.58
CA LEU A 339 -3.07 -1.44 2.67
C LEU A 339 -4.49 -1.28 3.25
N PHE A 340 -5.49 -1.11 2.39
CA PHE A 340 -6.85 -0.80 2.81
C PHE A 340 -7.65 -2.05 3.18
N ARG A 341 -7.56 -3.14 2.42
CA ARG A 341 -8.44 -4.32 2.62
C ARG A 341 -7.75 -5.32 3.53
N SER A 342 -6.59 -5.81 3.13
CA SER A 342 -5.84 -6.71 4.00
C SER A 342 -5.41 -6.02 5.29
N GLY A 343 -5.06 -4.73 5.24
CA GLY A 343 -4.61 -3.97 6.40
C GLY A 343 -5.71 -3.29 7.22
N LEU A 344 -6.14 -2.12 6.77
CA LEU A 344 -7.03 -1.22 7.52
C LEU A 344 -8.38 -1.87 7.84
N MET A 345 -9.00 -2.58 6.88
CA MET A 345 -10.31 -3.20 7.09
C MET A 345 -10.23 -4.33 8.12
N VAL A 346 -9.15 -5.12 8.11
CA VAL A 346 -8.88 -6.13 9.14
C VAL A 346 -8.66 -5.49 10.51
N PHE A 347 -7.93 -4.38 10.57
CA PHE A 347 -7.75 -3.61 11.81
C PHE A 347 -9.08 -3.06 12.37
N VAL A 348 -9.89 -2.42 11.53
CA VAL A 348 -11.21 -1.89 11.91
C VAL A 348 -12.13 -3.02 12.36
N ARG A 349 -12.16 -4.14 11.63
CA ARG A 349 -12.94 -5.33 12.00
C ARG A 349 -12.54 -5.86 13.38
N ASP A 350 -11.25 -6.05 13.62
CA ASP A 350 -10.74 -6.54 14.92
C ASP A 350 -11.05 -5.56 16.05
N SER A 351 -11.03 -4.25 15.79
CA SER A 351 -11.35 -3.20 16.75
C SER A 351 -12.85 -3.17 17.08
N LEU A 352 -13.72 -3.20 16.07
CA LEU A 352 -15.18 -3.26 16.23
C LEU A 352 -15.59 -4.49 17.05
N TYR A 353 -14.96 -5.64 16.78
CA TYR A 353 -15.21 -6.87 17.52
C TYR A 353 -14.87 -6.72 19.01
N ARG A 354 -13.77 -6.03 19.35
CA ARG A 354 -13.32 -5.85 20.76
C ARG A 354 -14.24 -4.94 21.58
N TRP A 355 -14.80 -3.91 20.96
CA TRP A 355 -15.53 -2.87 21.68
C TRP A 355 -16.97 -3.26 22.02
N GLN A 356 -17.46 -4.39 21.52
CA GLN A 356 -18.86 -4.75 21.65
C GLN A 356 -19.09 -5.87 22.66
N LYS A 357 -20.11 -5.65 23.51
CA LYS A 357 -20.55 -6.57 24.57
C LYS A 357 -21.47 -7.70 24.09
N ALA A 358 -22.00 -7.61 22.86
CA ALA A 358 -22.92 -8.58 22.28
C ALA A 358 -22.36 -9.20 20.99
N PRO A 359 -22.63 -10.49 20.69
CA PRO A 359 -22.15 -11.12 19.47
C PRO A 359 -22.86 -10.53 18.25
N GLN A 360 -22.14 -9.71 17.46
CA GLN A 360 -22.61 -9.33 16.13
C GLN A 360 -22.57 -10.53 15.18
N SER A 361 -23.51 -10.56 14.24
CA SER A 361 -23.40 -11.44 13.08
C SER A 361 -22.16 -11.06 12.27
N GLN A 362 -21.45 -12.06 11.71
CA GLN A 362 -20.24 -11.82 10.91
C GLN A 362 -20.49 -10.85 9.75
N ASN A 363 -21.66 -10.93 9.12
CA ASN A 363 -22.10 -10.01 8.07
C ASN A 363 -22.08 -8.55 8.52
N GLN A 364 -22.52 -8.28 9.75
CA GLN A 364 -22.57 -6.92 10.27
C GLN A 364 -21.16 -6.36 10.46
N LEU A 365 -20.22 -7.16 10.95
CA LEU A 365 -18.81 -6.75 11.09
C LEU A 365 -18.16 -6.46 9.73
N VAL A 366 -18.42 -7.30 8.72
CA VAL A 366 -17.91 -7.10 7.35
C VAL A 366 -18.48 -5.82 6.75
N ILE A 367 -19.79 -5.58 6.87
CA ILE A 367 -20.43 -4.38 6.35
C ILE A 367 -19.90 -3.13 7.07
N MET A 368 -19.84 -3.13 8.41
CA MET A 368 -19.37 -1.98 9.17
C MET A 368 -17.91 -1.66 8.87
N SER A 369 -17.03 -2.67 8.86
CA SER A 369 -15.62 -2.46 8.50
C SER A 369 -15.46 -1.99 7.06
N THR A 370 -16.24 -2.54 6.12
CA THR A 370 -16.28 -2.08 4.72
C THR A 370 -16.68 -0.61 4.63
N VAL A 371 -17.79 -0.20 5.24
CA VAL A 371 -18.29 1.18 5.17
C VAL A 371 -17.29 2.16 5.77
N ILE A 372 -16.74 1.86 6.95
CA ILE A 372 -15.75 2.73 7.61
C ILE A 372 -14.50 2.87 6.72
N THR A 373 -13.95 1.76 6.24
CA THR A 373 -12.74 1.81 5.39
C THR A 373 -12.99 2.43 4.03
N ALA A 374 -14.20 2.31 3.48
CA ALA A 374 -14.57 2.92 2.23
C ALA A 374 -14.65 4.46 2.32
N ILE A 375 -15.21 4.97 3.42
CA ILE A 375 -15.22 6.43 3.70
C ILE A 375 -13.78 6.93 3.87
N ILE A 376 -12.96 6.22 4.65
CA ILE A 376 -11.55 6.58 4.84
C ILE A 376 -10.83 6.58 3.49
N PHE A 377 -11.02 5.55 2.66
CA PHE A 377 -10.45 5.47 1.32
C PHE A 377 -10.82 6.70 0.47
N GLY A 378 -12.10 7.08 0.42
CA GLY A 378 -12.53 8.27 -0.30
C GLY A 378 -11.83 9.54 0.19
N VAL A 379 -11.77 9.75 1.51
CA VAL A 379 -11.11 10.91 2.14
C VAL A 379 -9.61 10.97 1.85
N PHE A 380 -8.92 9.82 1.83
CA PHE A 380 -7.49 9.75 1.51
C PHE A 380 -7.17 10.26 0.09
N HIS A 381 -8.17 10.28 -0.80
CA HIS A 381 -8.03 10.80 -2.15
C HIS A 381 -8.43 12.28 -2.32
N PHE A 382 -8.66 13.00 -1.22
CA PHE A 382 -8.96 14.45 -1.26
C PHE A 382 -7.85 15.28 -1.95
N GLY A 383 -6.61 14.78 -1.93
CA GLY A 383 -5.48 15.42 -2.62
C GLY A 383 -5.55 15.39 -4.14
N ASN A 384 -6.47 14.61 -4.73
CA ASN A 384 -6.64 14.57 -6.18
C ASN A 384 -7.26 15.87 -6.69
N ASN A 385 -6.59 16.48 -7.65
CA ASN A 385 -7.04 17.70 -8.29
C ASN A 385 -7.66 17.37 -9.66
N PRO A 386 -8.64 18.16 -10.12
CA PRO A 386 -9.21 17.99 -11.46
C PRO A 386 -8.14 18.21 -12.54
N GLY A 387 -8.06 17.31 -13.51
CA GLY A 387 -7.28 17.54 -14.73
C GLY A 387 -8.00 18.43 -15.76
N ASP A 388 -7.26 18.86 -16.79
CA ASP A 388 -7.70 19.83 -17.82
C ASP A 388 -9.05 19.58 -18.49
N GLY A 389 -10.08 20.40 -18.23
CA GLY A 389 -11.40 20.21 -18.85
C GLY A 389 -12.42 19.47 -17.97
N SER A 390 -12.20 19.46 -16.66
CA SER A 390 -13.27 19.26 -15.68
C SER A 390 -14.34 20.35 -15.82
N LEU A 391 -15.62 19.96 -15.76
CA LEU A 391 -16.76 20.89 -15.71
C LEU A 391 -17.11 21.34 -14.28
N LEU A 392 -16.53 20.68 -13.28
CA LEU A 392 -16.74 20.95 -11.87
C LEU A 392 -15.66 21.88 -11.34
N SER A 393 -16.01 22.73 -10.37
CA SER A 393 -15.01 23.45 -9.57
C SER A 393 -14.12 22.48 -8.79
N GLU A 394 -12.96 22.94 -8.34
CA GLU A 394 -12.00 22.09 -7.61
C GLU A 394 -12.61 21.43 -6.37
N LEU A 395 -13.38 22.19 -5.59
CA LEU A 395 -14.02 21.67 -4.38
C LEU A 395 -15.12 20.66 -4.70
N GLU A 396 -15.94 20.93 -5.72
CA GLU A 396 -16.97 20.00 -6.20
C GLU A 396 -16.34 18.71 -6.73
N PHE A 397 -15.27 18.84 -7.53
CA PHE A 397 -14.52 17.69 -8.03
C PHE A 397 -14.02 16.81 -6.88
N LYS A 398 -13.38 17.42 -5.88
CA LYS A 398 -12.89 16.70 -4.69
C LYS A 398 -14.01 16.02 -3.91
N ALA A 399 -15.13 16.70 -3.71
CA ALA A 399 -16.28 16.14 -3.02
C ALA A 399 -16.90 14.97 -3.79
N VAL A 400 -17.09 15.11 -5.10
CA VAL A 400 -17.60 14.04 -5.97
C VAL A 400 -16.61 12.87 -6.03
N TYR A 401 -15.30 13.14 -6.10
CA TYR A 401 -14.26 12.11 -6.06
C TYR A 401 -14.32 11.32 -4.75
N ILE A 402 -14.38 12.00 -3.60
CA ILE A 402 -14.52 11.35 -2.29
C ILE A 402 -15.77 10.46 -2.27
N PHE A 403 -16.90 10.99 -2.74
CA PHE A 403 -18.17 10.27 -2.75
C PHE A 403 -18.13 9.02 -3.65
N LEU A 404 -17.75 9.16 -4.91
CA LEU A 404 -17.65 8.05 -5.87
C LEU A 404 -16.57 7.05 -5.45
N GLY A 405 -15.41 7.53 -4.98
CA GLY A 405 -14.34 6.70 -4.45
C GLY A 405 -14.78 5.89 -3.23
N SER A 406 -15.59 6.47 -2.34
CA SER A 406 -16.18 5.74 -1.20
C SER A 406 -17.18 4.66 -1.65
N ILE A 407 -18.00 4.94 -2.67
CA ILE A 407 -18.93 3.94 -3.20
C ILE A 407 -18.17 2.80 -3.89
N ALA A 408 -17.18 3.12 -4.73
CA ALA A 408 -16.33 2.12 -5.38
C ALA A 408 -15.60 1.26 -4.34
N ALA A 409 -15.02 1.89 -3.33
CA ALA A 409 -14.32 1.22 -2.23
C ALA A 409 -15.21 0.27 -1.42
N THR A 410 -16.52 0.53 -1.36
CA THR A 410 -17.50 -0.38 -0.75
C THR A 410 -17.56 -1.70 -1.51
N PHE A 411 -17.55 -1.68 -2.85
CA PHE A 411 -17.55 -2.91 -3.64
C PHE A 411 -16.25 -3.71 -3.48
N TYR A 412 -15.11 -3.02 -3.40
CA TYR A 412 -13.81 -3.65 -3.11
C TYR A 412 -13.84 -4.33 -1.73
N GLY A 413 -14.29 -3.61 -0.70
CA GLY A 413 -14.40 -4.14 0.66
C GLY A 413 -15.38 -5.30 0.81
N LEU A 414 -16.53 -5.26 0.12
CA LEU A 414 -17.46 -6.40 0.07
C LEU A 414 -16.83 -7.62 -0.63
N ALA A 415 -16.11 -7.39 -1.72
CA ALA A 415 -15.42 -8.46 -2.44
C ALA A 415 -14.34 -9.14 -1.60
N PHE A 416 -13.55 -8.34 -0.89
CA PHE A 416 -12.58 -8.85 0.08
C PHE A 416 -13.28 -9.55 1.25
N GLY A 417 -14.31 -8.94 1.85
CA GLY A 417 -15.00 -9.47 3.02
C GLY A 417 -15.65 -10.84 2.80
N GLU A 418 -16.14 -11.10 1.58
CA GLU A 418 -16.75 -12.38 1.19
C GLU A 418 -15.70 -13.46 0.87
N THR A 419 -14.53 -13.09 0.35
CA THR A 419 -13.52 -14.07 -0.08
C THR A 419 -12.35 -14.23 0.87
N ASN A 420 -12.12 -13.25 1.75
CA ASN A 420 -10.91 -13.05 2.55
C ASN A 420 -9.62 -13.21 1.72
N ARG A 421 -9.64 -12.70 0.49
CA ARG A 421 -8.55 -12.74 -0.51
C ARG A 421 -8.53 -11.44 -1.30
N LEU A 422 -7.36 -11.06 -1.78
CA LEU A 422 -7.18 -9.76 -2.43
C LEU A 422 -7.53 -9.76 -3.91
N TRP A 423 -7.39 -10.89 -4.61
CA TRP A 423 -7.45 -10.91 -6.08
C TRP A 423 -8.74 -10.31 -6.66
N CYS A 424 -9.90 -10.59 -6.07
CA CYS A 424 -11.16 -10.00 -6.53
C CYS A 424 -11.17 -8.48 -6.38
N SER A 425 -10.71 -8.01 -5.23
CA SER A 425 -10.69 -6.60 -4.89
C SER A 425 -9.77 -5.84 -5.84
N VAL A 426 -8.58 -6.41 -6.09
CA VAL A 426 -7.58 -5.86 -7.02
C VAL A 426 -8.08 -5.79 -8.46
N PHE A 427 -8.73 -6.86 -8.93
CA PHE A 427 -9.29 -6.87 -10.28
C PHE A 427 -10.43 -5.85 -10.43
N LEU A 428 -11.34 -5.81 -9.45
CA LEU A 428 -12.47 -4.89 -9.45
C LEU A 428 -12.01 -3.43 -9.39
N HIS A 429 -10.97 -3.16 -8.59
CA HIS A 429 -10.32 -1.85 -8.52
C HIS A 429 -9.76 -1.46 -9.89
N GLY A 430 -8.91 -2.30 -10.48
CA GLY A 430 -8.33 -2.00 -11.79
C GLY A 430 -9.37 -1.83 -12.89
N LEU A 431 -10.47 -2.58 -12.84
CA LEU A 431 -11.57 -2.47 -13.79
C LEU A 431 -12.33 -1.15 -13.65
N ILE A 432 -12.65 -0.74 -12.41
CA ILE A 432 -13.35 0.52 -12.17
C ILE A 432 -12.48 1.71 -12.60
N ASP A 433 -11.19 1.71 -12.28
CA ASP A 433 -10.27 2.78 -12.68
C ASP A 433 -10.08 2.83 -14.20
N THR A 434 -9.94 1.67 -14.84
CA THR A 434 -9.88 1.57 -16.30
C THR A 434 -11.15 2.12 -16.93
N THR A 435 -12.31 1.76 -16.38
CA THR A 435 -13.60 2.27 -16.86
C THR A 435 -13.70 3.78 -16.67
N ALA A 436 -13.35 4.29 -15.49
CA ALA A 436 -13.37 5.71 -15.18
C ALA A 436 -12.47 6.51 -16.13
N VAL A 437 -11.21 6.10 -16.29
CA VAL A 437 -10.21 6.86 -17.05
C VAL A 437 -10.37 6.67 -18.56
N LEU A 438 -10.51 5.44 -19.06
CA LEU A 438 -10.55 5.20 -20.50
C LEU A 438 -11.95 5.36 -21.10
N LEU A 439 -12.97 4.82 -20.43
CA LEU A 439 -14.33 4.74 -20.98
C LEU A 439 -15.20 5.93 -20.57
N LEU A 440 -15.05 6.45 -19.36
CA LEU A 440 -15.80 7.61 -18.88
C LEU A 440 -14.98 8.91 -18.93
N LYS A 441 -13.70 8.85 -19.33
CA LYS A 441 -12.82 10.03 -19.45
C LYS A 441 -12.85 10.94 -18.22
N VAL A 442 -12.92 10.34 -17.03
CA VAL A 442 -12.79 11.07 -15.77
C VAL A 442 -11.42 11.77 -15.78
N PRO A 443 -11.34 13.07 -15.42
CA PRO A 443 -10.13 13.88 -15.56
C PRO A 443 -9.11 13.57 -14.46
N LEU A 444 -8.65 12.32 -14.41
CA LEU A 444 -7.63 11.84 -13.49
C LEU A 444 -6.30 11.66 -14.19
N THR A 445 -5.23 12.04 -13.53
CA THR A 445 -3.88 11.74 -13.99
C THR A 445 -3.63 10.25 -13.77
N ALA A 446 -3.58 9.47 -14.86
CA ALA A 446 -3.17 8.07 -14.78
C ALA A 446 -1.72 8.01 -14.28
N PRO A 447 -1.41 7.19 -13.25
CA PRO A 447 -0.10 7.19 -12.60
C PRO A 447 0.99 6.45 -13.40
N PHE A 448 0.79 6.20 -14.70
CA PHE A 448 1.67 5.40 -15.56
C PHE A 448 1.77 5.92 -17.00
#